data_AF-K5VV85-F1
#
_entry.id   AF-K5VV85-F1
#
_cell.length_a   1.000
_cell.length_b   1.000
_cell.length_c   1.000
_cell.angle_alpha   90.00
_cell.angle_beta   90.00
_cell.angle_gamma   90.00
#
_symmetry.space_group_name_H-M   'P 1'
#
loop_
_entity.id
_entity.type
_entity.pdbx_description
1 polymer ?
#
loop_
_entity_poly.entity_id
_entity_poly.type
_entity_poly.pdbx_seq_one_letter_code
_entity_poly.pdbx_strand_id
1 'polypeptide(L)'
;MIKTAYTIDLRPQLPFYTTGNRYQTDPPRNVGYTLILLHATGLHKETWEPVIQLLFGLSSKHSAPQGTIREAWAIECPNHGQSAVLNEKELEHTCTEEWDGWIYPRAVHAFLASSPSGLNLSEHKFIVAGHSMGGNAAVLLTALTPQLHIESVVLLDGTIASKSPERDHMDIILAQLVWPKPDVWRSRKDALRWHSSAPGFKSWDKAALELFVEYGLKAHPASKYPPPFTFKGVTLACNKSYEAACYRAKTHQEEAWEQLQHLHAYGPPVHVILSEKDEFSGAKLKQALLKGKYRGGAASVQYVENTSHMFPQQRPEATARALWKAIQASSERTPAAKL
;
A
#
# COMPACT_ATOMS: atom_id res chain seq x y z
N MET A 1 13.90 -13.98 -8.08
CA MET A 1 13.57 -12.58 -7.75
C MET A 1 14.54 -12.15 -6.66
N ILE A 2 15.27 -11.06 -6.88
CA ILE A 2 16.20 -10.48 -5.92
C ILE A 2 15.42 -9.43 -5.12
N LYS A 3 15.57 -9.43 -3.78
CA LYS A 3 15.00 -8.43 -2.86
C LYS A 3 16.15 -7.63 -2.23
N THR A 4 16.08 -6.30 -2.28
CA THR A 4 17.02 -5.40 -1.60
C THR A 4 16.24 -4.38 -0.77
N ALA A 5 16.56 -4.28 0.52
CA ALA A 5 15.92 -3.35 1.44
C ALA A 5 16.69 -2.03 1.53
N TYR A 6 15.98 -0.92 1.65
CA TYR A 6 16.52 0.43 1.78
C TYR A 6 15.85 1.14 2.96
N THR A 7 16.63 1.95 3.67
CA THR A 7 16.16 2.84 4.74
C THR A 7 16.71 4.22 4.46
N ILE A 8 15.82 5.19 4.33
CA ILE A 8 16.16 6.57 4.01
C ILE A 8 15.70 7.47 5.15
N ASP A 9 16.60 8.32 5.62
CA ASP A 9 16.28 9.45 6.49
C ASP A 9 15.76 10.60 5.64
N LEU A 10 14.49 10.98 5.80
CA LEU A 10 13.87 12.02 4.99
C LEU A 10 14.07 13.44 5.56
N ARG A 11 14.85 13.59 6.63
CA ARG A 11 15.08 14.89 7.25
C ARG A 11 15.98 15.79 6.37
N PRO A 12 15.74 17.11 6.37
CA PRO A 12 14.72 17.82 7.15
C PRO A 12 13.33 17.89 6.47
N GLN A 13 13.15 17.32 5.27
CA GLN A 13 11.90 17.46 4.48
C GLN A 13 10.70 16.85 5.19
N LEU A 14 10.90 15.67 5.81
CA LEU A 14 9.93 15.02 6.67
C LEU A 14 10.66 14.51 7.92
N PRO A 15 10.06 14.62 9.13
CA PRO A 15 10.68 14.20 10.38
C PRO A 15 10.61 12.68 10.58
N PHE A 16 10.86 11.89 9.53
CA PHE A 16 10.69 10.45 9.54
C PHE A 16 11.75 9.72 8.72
N TYR A 17 12.14 8.55 9.19
CA TYR A 17 12.71 7.51 8.35
C TYR A 17 11.61 6.81 7.54
N THR A 18 11.95 6.38 6.33
CA THR A 18 11.08 5.54 5.50
C THR A 18 11.87 4.36 4.94
N THR A 19 11.24 3.18 4.98
CA THR A 19 11.83 1.97 4.41
C THR A 19 11.10 1.54 3.14
N GLY A 20 11.84 0.90 2.24
CA GLY A 20 11.30 0.35 1.01
C GLY A 20 12.07 -0.87 0.54
N ASN A 21 11.37 -1.82 -0.08
CA ASN A 21 11.99 -3.01 -0.66
C ASN A 21 11.91 -2.91 -2.18
N ARG A 22 13.06 -3.07 -2.83
CA ARG A 22 13.21 -3.21 -4.28
C ARG A 22 13.21 -4.68 -4.65
N TYR A 23 12.46 -5.03 -5.70
CA TYR A 23 12.35 -6.38 -6.23
C TYR A 23 12.72 -6.39 -7.72
N GLN A 24 13.60 -7.31 -8.10
CA GLN A 24 14.11 -7.42 -9.46
C GLN A 24 14.15 -8.88 -9.94
N THR A 25 14.19 -9.05 -11.25
CA THR A 25 14.55 -10.33 -11.88
C THR A 25 16.05 -10.57 -11.77
N ASP A 26 16.45 -11.81 -11.99
CA ASP A 26 17.86 -12.21 -12.13
C ASP A 26 18.01 -12.93 -13.48
N PRO A 27 18.74 -12.36 -14.47
CA PRO A 27 19.41 -11.06 -14.41
C PRO A 27 18.43 -9.87 -14.38
N PRO A 28 18.84 -8.68 -13.87
CA PRO A 28 18.00 -7.49 -13.86
C PRO A 28 17.58 -7.03 -15.26
N ARG A 29 16.35 -6.52 -15.38
CA ARG A 29 15.85 -5.89 -16.60
C ARG A 29 16.16 -4.39 -16.60
N ASN A 30 16.51 -3.86 -17.77
CA ASN A 30 16.78 -2.43 -17.97
C ASN A 30 15.63 -1.71 -18.70
N VAL A 31 14.57 -2.42 -19.09
CA VAL A 31 13.40 -1.90 -19.82
C VAL A 31 12.11 -2.32 -19.11
N GLY A 32 11.03 -1.59 -19.36
CA GLY A 32 9.72 -1.83 -18.77
C GLY A 32 9.35 -0.84 -17.66
N TYR A 33 8.19 -1.07 -17.06
CA TYR A 33 7.64 -0.22 -16.00
C TYR A 33 8.30 -0.49 -14.64
N THR A 34 8.44 0.57 -13.85
CA THR A 34 8.75 0.48 -12.42
C THR A 34 7.45 0.52 -11.63
N LEU A 35 7.13 -0.57 -10.94
CA LEU A 35 5.92 -0.62 -10.12
C LEU A 35 6.18 -0.01 -8.75
N ILE A 36 5.32 0.90 -8.30
CA ILE A 36 5.31 1.41 -6.92
C ILE A 36 4.08 0.82 -6.21
N LEU A 37 4.30 0.13 -5.09
CA LEU A 37 3.27 -0.59 -4.34
C LEU A 37 3.11 0.01 -2.94
N LEU A 38 1.92 0.53 -2.67
CA LEU A 38 1.57 1.24 -1.44
C LEU A 38 0.52 0.43 -0.64
N HIS A 39 0.84 0.11 0.60
CA HIS A 39 0.07 -0.83 1.42
C HIS A 39 -1.15 -0.18 2.11
N ALA A 40 -2.09 -1.01 2.56
CA ALA A 40 -3.23 -0.57 3.36
C ALA A 40 -2.86 -0.27 4.82
N THR A 41 -3.75 0.41 5.53
CA THR A 41 -3.67 0.60 6.99
C THR A 41 -3.56 -0.76 7.70
N GLY A 42 -2.69 -0.83 8.71
CA GLY A 42 -2.42 -2.06 9.46
C GLY A 42 -1.52 -3.07 8.73
N LEU A 43 -1.15 -2.84 7.47
CA LEU A 43 -0.20 -3.67 6.71
C LEU A 43 1.20 -3.04 6.64
N HIS A 44 2.11 -3.67 5.90
CA HIS A 44 3.47 -3.20 5.63
C HIS A 44 3.99 -3.70 4.28
N LYS A 45 5.14 -3.20 3.84
CA LYS A 45 5.68 -3.36 2.47
C LYS A 45 5.86 -4.82 2.04
N GLU A 46 6.22 -5.72 2.95
CA GLU A 46 6.45 -7.15 2.66
C GLU A 46 5.16 -7.91 2.34
N THR A 47 3.98 -7.43 2.76
CA THR A 47 2.71 -8.12 2.46
C THR A 47 2.35 -8.13 0.97
N TRP A 48 3.10 -7.40 0.14
CA TRP A 48 3.02 -7.44 -1.32
C TRP A 48 3.82 -8.58 -1.95
N GLU A 49 4.78 -9.18 -1.25
CA GLU A 49 5.74 -10.13 -1.84
C GLU A 49 5.08 -11.31 -2.59
N PRO A 50 4.01 -11.95 -2.08
CA PRO A 50 3.34 -13.02 -2.83
C PRO A 50 2.76 -12.54 -4.17
N VAL A 51 2.18 -11.33 -4.19
CA VAL A 51 1.64 -10.72 -5.42
C VAL A 51 2.78 -10.36 -6.38
N ILE A 52 3.86 -9.77 -5.86
CA ILE A 52 5.04 -9.37 -6.65
C ILE A 52 5.67 -10.59 -7.33
N GLN A 53 5.90 -11.68 -6.58
CA GLN A 53 6.49 -12.89 -7.14
C GLN A 53 5.66 -13.44 -8.31
N LEU A 54 4.34 -13.44 -8.18
CA LEU A 54 3.43 -13.90 -9.22
C LEU A 54 3.40 -12.94 -10.42
N LEU A 55 3.46 -11.63 -10.19
CA LEU A 55 3.57 -10.61 -11.25
C LEU A 55 4.84 -10.77 -12.09
N PHE A 56 5.99 -10.99 -11.45
CA PHE A 56 7.23 -11.27 -12.18
C PHE A 56 7.13 -12.56 -13.00
N GLY A 57 6.45 -13.59 -12.47
CA GLY A 57 6.16 -14.83 -13.20
C GLY A 57 5.21 -14.65 -14.40
N LEU A 58 4.26 -13.71 -14.33
CA LEU A 58 3.41 -13.34 -15.47
C LEU A 58 4.21 -12.54 -16.50
N SER A 59 5.02 -11.58 -16.05
CA SER A 59 5.85 -10.74 -16.92
C SER A 59 6.99 -11.48 -17.62
N SER A 60 7.47 -12.60 -17.07
CA SER A 60 8.47 -13.44 -17.74
C SER A 60 7.89 -14.28 -18.88
N LYS A 61 6.59 -14.60 -18.81
CA LYS A 61 5.86 -15.35 -19.85
C LYS A 61 5.31 -14.44 -20.95
N HIS A 62 5.45 -13.13 -20.82
CA HIS A 62 4.95 -12.17 -21.78
C HIS A 62 5.96 -11.99 -22.92
N SER A 63 5.52 -12.27 -24.15
CA SER A 63 6.40 -12.23 -25.32
C SER A 63 6.59 -10.85 -25.93
N ALA A 64 5.71 -9.88 -25.64
CA ALA A 64 5.85 -8.54 -26.19
C ALA A 64 6.91 -7.74 -25.42
N PRO A 65 7.69 -6.88 -26.11
CA PRO A 65 8.70 -6.05 -25.47
C PRO A 65 8.09 -4.91 -24.63
N GLN A 66 6.89 -4.45 -25.01
CA GLN A 66 6.11 -3.46 -24.27
C GLN A 66 5.33 -4.12 -23.13
N GLY A 67 4.87 -3.35 -22.15
CA GLY A 67 4.07 -3.92 -21.05
C GLY A 67 4.85 -4.77 -20.04
N THR A 68 6.19 -4.80 -20.11
CA THR A 68 7.02 -5.58 -19.19
C THR A 68 7.28 -4.85 -17.88
N ILE A 69 7.56 -5.61 -16.82
CA ILE A 69 7.99 -5.07 -15.53
C ILE A 69 9.52 -5.05 -15.50
N ARG A 70 10.08 -3.85 -15.31
CA ARG A 70 11.52 -3.63 -15.04
C ARG A 70 11.83 -4.11 -13.63
N GLU A 71 11.10 -3.55 -12.67
CA GLU A 71 11.27 -3.77 -11.24
C GLU A 71 10.02 -3.34 -10.46
N ALA A 72 9.97 -3.69 -9.17
CA ALA A 72 8.92 -3.24 -8.27
C ALA A 72 9.52 -2.69 -6.97
N TRP A 73 8.86 -1.69 -6.39
CA TRP A 73 9.20 -1.09 -5.11
C TRP A 73 7.97 -1.13 -4.21
N ALA A 74 8.07 -1.77 -3.05
CA ALA A 74 7.08 -1.64 -2.00
C ALA A 74 7.59 -0.66 -0.96
N ILE A 75 6.89 0.46 -0.76
CA ILE A 75 7.34 1.57 0.09
C ILE A 75 6.37 1.73 1.26
N GLU A 76 6.93 1.85 2.46
CA GLU A 76 6.17 1.79 3.70
C GLU A 76 5.75 3.18 4.18
N CYS A 77 4.55 3.27 4.77
CA CYS A 77 4.12 4.48 5.46
C CYS A 77 4.95 4.69 6.74
N PRO A 78 5.39 5.91 7.08
CA PRO A 78 6.24 6.15 8.25
C PRO A 78 5.73 5.64 9.60
N ASN A 79 4.41 5.53 9.79
CA ASN A 79 3.79 4.99 11.01
C ASN A 79 3.44 3.49 10.94
N HIS A 80 3.92 2.76 9.93
CA HIS A 80 3.68 1.32 9.75
C HIS A 80 4.97 0.50 9.67
N GLY A 81 4.83 -0.82 9.91
CA GLY A 81 5.88 -1.81 9.73
C GLY A 81 7.21 -1.43 10.39
N GLN A 82 8.30 -1.61 9.64
CA GLN A 82 9.65 -1.32 10.13
C GLN A 82 9.88 0.19 10.34
N SER A 83 9.27 1.04 9.53
CA SER A 83 9.37 2.49 9.61
C SER A 83 8.79 3.00 10.92
N ALA A 84 7.68 2.43 11.39
CA ALA A 84 7.13 2.73 12.71
C ALA A 84 8.11 2.46 13.85
N VAL A 85 8.91 1.40 13.74
CA VAL A 85 9.94 1.05 14.74
C VAL A 85 11.06 2.08 14.74
N LEU A 86 11.48 2.53 13.55
CA LEU A 86 12.52 3.56 13.40
C LEU A 86 12.05 4.93 13.91
N ASN A 87 10.77 5.23 13.75
CA ASN A 87 10.16 6.52 14.08
C ASN A 87 9.44 6.53 15.42
N GLU A 88 9.66 5.54 16.30
CA GLU A 88 8.85 5.36 17.52
C GLU A 88 8.78 6.65 18.36
N LYS A 89 9.92 7.35 18.53
CA LYS A 89 9.99 8.59 19.29
C LYS A 89 9.25 9.74 18.62
N GLU A 90 9.45 9.92 17.31
CA GLU A 90 8.79 10.97 16.55
C GLU A 90 7.27 10.76 16.52
N LEU A 91 6.82 9.51 16.36
CA LEU A 91 5.40 9.15 16.31
C LEU A 91 4.67 9.37 17.65
N GLU A 92 5.35 9.23 18.79
CA GLU A 92 4.78 9.57 20.11
C GLU A 92 4.33 11.04 20.18
N HIS A 93 4.97 11.93 19.43
CA HIS A 93 4.67 13.36 19.40
C HIS A 93 3.78 13.78 18.23
N THR A 94 3.87 13.09 17.09
CA THR A 94 3.17 13.49 15.85
C THR A 94 1.89 12.71 15.57
N CYS A 95 1.73 11.50 16.12
CA CYS A 95 0.59 10.62 15.85
C CYS A 95 -0.23 10.40 17.13
N THR A 96 -0.87 11.47 17.62
CA THR A 96 -1.63 11.47 18.87
C THR A 96 -3.12 11.19 18.64
N GLU A 97 -3.80 12.05 17.89
CA GLU A 97 -5.25 11.93 17.61
C GLU A 97 -5.53 11.50 16.16
N GLU A 98 -4.94 12.20 15.20
CA GLU A 98 -5.12 11.92 13.78
C GLU A 98 -3.76 11.77 13.10
N TRP A 99 -3.72 10.96 12.04
CA TRP A 99 -2.57 10.86 11.16
C TRP A 99 -2.74 11.81 9.98
N ASP A 100 -1.76 12.67 9.70
CA ASP A 100 -1.79 13.46 8.46
C ASP A 100 -1.55 12.53 7.26
N GLY A 101 -2.62 12.26 6.49
CA GLY A 101 -2.54 11.36 5.35
C GLY A 101 -1.69 11.88 4.19
N TRP A 102 -1.26 13.16 4.20
CA TRP A 102 -0.24 13.67 3.28
C TRP A 102 1.16 13.14 3.60
N ILE A 103 1.42 12.62 4.81
CA ILE A 103 2.73 12.09 5.16
C ILE A 103 3.10 10.90 4.26
N TYR A 104 2.17 9.99 3.96
CA TYR A 104 2.48 8.81 3.15
C TYR A 104 2.90 9.17 1.70
N PRO A 105 2.13 9.93 0.90
CA PRO A 105 2.57 10.31 -0.45
C PRO A 105 3.84 11.16 -0.44
N ARG A 106 4.01 12.07 0.53
CA ARG A 106 5.25 12.87 0.65
C ARG A 106 6.47 12.00 0.99
N ALA A 107 6.30 11.01 1.86
CA ALA A 107 7.37 10.07 2.22
C ALA A 107 7.79 9.22 1.01
N VAL A 108 6.82 8.73 0.23
CA VAL A 108 7.09 8.00 -1.03
C VAL A 108 7.83 8.89 -2.01
N HIS A 109 7.37 10.12 -2.20
CA HIS A 109 7.98 11.08 -3.11
C HIS A 109 9.43 11.41 -2.74
N ALA A 110 9.67 11.75 -1.47
CA ALA A 110 11.02 12.03 -0.95
C ALA A 110 11.93 10.77 -0.99
N PHE A 111 11.38 9.59 -0.68
CA PHE A 111 12.10 8.33 -0.81
C PHE A 111 12.58 8.10 -2.24
N LEU A 112 11.72 8.29 -3.25
CA LEU A 112 12.11 8.15 -4.65
C LEU A 112 13.11 9.23 -5.08
N ALA A 113 12.92 10.47 -4.64
CA ALA A 113 13.85 11.58 -4.94
C ALA A 113 15.25 11.37 -4.36
N SER A 114 15.37 10.66 -3.22
CA SER A 114 16.67 10.34 -2.60
C SER A 114 17.56 9.39 -3.40
N SER A 115 17.06 8.82 -4.51
CA SER A 115 17.77 7.85 -5.35
C SER A 115 18.36 6.69 -4.52
N PRO A 116 17.52 5.92 -3.80
CA PRO A 116 17.96 4.98 -2.76
C PRO A 116 18.92 3.89 -3.27
N SER A 117 18.87 3.57 -4.57
CA SER A 117 19.74 2.59 -5.24
C SER A 117 20.88 3.23 -6.06
N GLY A 118 21.10 4.54 -5.93
CA GLY A 118 21.97 5.32 -6.82
C GLY A 118 21.44 5.45 -8.25
N LEU A 119 20.20 5.00 -8.51
CA LEU A 119 19.56 5.09 -9.82
C LEU A 119 18.90 6.44 -10.03
N ASN A 120 19.07 6.96 -11.24
CA ASN A 120 18.30 8.10 -11.71
C ASN A 120 16.86 7.68 -12.03
N LEU A 121 15.99 7.75 -11.02
CA LEU A 121 14.58 7.38 -11.14
C LEU A 121 13.77 8.36 -12.03
N SER A 122 14.33 9.50 -12.44
CA SER A 122 13.64 10.45 -13.33
C SER A 122 13.40 9.91 -14.75
N GLU A 123 14.18 8.93 -15.18
CA GLU A 123 14.02 8.27 -16.49
C GLU A 123 13.04 7.07 -16.44
N HIS A 124 12.53 6.75 -15.26
CA HIS A 124 11.65 5.60 -15.07
C HIS A 124 10.19 5.98 -15.39
N LYS A 125 9.48 5.02 -15.98
CA LYS A 125 8.03 5.07 -16.18
C LYS A 125 7.35 4.33 -15.05
N PHE A 126 6.55 5.02 -14.26
CA PHE A 126 5.93 4.47 -13.06
C PHE A 126 4.50 4.00 -13.30
N ILE A 127 4.16 2.85 -12.73
CA ILE A 127 2.78 2.46 -12.45
C ILE A 127 2.64 2.42 -10.94
N VAL A 128 1.75 3.25 -10.39
CA VAL A 128 1.56 3.37 -8.94
C VAL A 128 0.30 2.62 -8.54
N ALA A 129 0.46 1.55 -7.77
CA ALA A 129 -0.62 0.72 -7.28
C ALA A 129 -0.76 0.86 -5.77
N GLY A 130 -1.97 1.21 -5.32
CA GLY A 130 -2.27 1.48 -3.93
C GLY A 130 -3.48 0.71 -3.42
N HIS A 131 -3.32 0.02 -2.29
CA HIS A 131 -4.42 -0.69 -1.61
C HIS A 131 -4.96 0.13 -0.45
N SER A 132 -6.29 0.34 -0.39
CA SER A 132 -6.95 1.05 0.70
C SER A 132 -6.35 2.45 0.93
N MET A 133 -5.75 2.72 2.11
CA MET A 133 -4.97 3.93 2.40
C MET A 133 -3.86 4.19 1.37
N GLY A 134 -3.19 3.15 0.88
CA GLY A 134 -2.21 3.26 -0.21
C GLY A 134 -2.82 3.80 -1.50
N GLY A 135 -4.13 3.61 -1.72
CA GLY A 135 -4.86 4.21 -2.84
C GLY A 135 -4.95 5.74 -2.72
N ASN A 136 -5.24 6.27 -1.52
CA ASN A 136 -5.17 7.72 -1.27
C ASN A 136 -3.77 8.25 -1.57
N ALA A 137 -2.74 7.60 -1.02
CA ALA A 137 -1.36 7.97 -1.27
C ALA A 137 -0.99 7.92 -2.76
N ALA A 138 -1.46 6.91 -3.49
CA ALA A 138 -1.19 6.77 -4.92
C ALA A 138 -1.75 7.94 -5.74
N VAL A 139 -2.97 8.39 -5.44
CA VAL A 139 -3.59 9.54 -6.11
C VAL A 139 -2.90 10.84 -5.69
N LEU A 140 -2.70 11.08 -4.40
CA LEU A 140 -2.07 12.30 -3.90
C LEU A 140 -0.61 12.45 -4.37
N LEU A 141 0.11 11.35 -4.56
CA LEU A 141 1.47 11.35 -5.10
C LEU A 141 1.54 12.03 -6.48
N THR A 142 0.49 11.93 -7.29
CA THR A 142 0.44 12.57 -8.63
C THR A 142 0.39 14.10 -8.57
N ALA A 143 0.02 14.67 -7.42
CA ALA A 143 -0.07 16.13 -7.21
C ALA A 143 1.24 16.75 -6.68
N LEU A 144 2.24 15.93 -6.30
CA LEU A 144 3.47 16.42 -5.69
C LEU A 144 4.50 16.89 -6.74
N THR A 145 5.37 17.82 -6.32
CA THR A 145 6.43 18.40 -7.16
C THR A 145 7.82 18.10 -6.59
N PRO A 146 8.84 17.85 -7.44
CA PRO A 146 8.76 17.66 -8.89
C PRO A 146 7.90 16.45 -9.30
N GLN A 147 7.22 16.56 -10.44
CA GLN A 147 6.32 15.51 -10.91
C GLN A 147 7.09 14.26 -11.32
N LEU A 148 6.54 13.09 -10.97
CA LEU A 148 7.02 11.79 -11.42
C LEU A 148 6.36 11.42 -12.75
N HIS A 149 7.07 10.70 -13.62
CA HIS A 149 6.50 10.18 -14.86
C HIS A 149 5.60 8.96 -14.58
N ILE A 150 4.37 9.23 -14.15
CA ILE A 150 3.37 8.22 -13.82
C ILE A 150 2.52 7.93 -15.07
N GLU A 151 2.64 6.71 -15.60
CA GLU A 151 1.90 6.23 -16.77
C GLU A 151 0.49 5.78 -16.40
N SER A 152 0.30 5.24 -15.20
CA SER A 152 -1.03 4.89 -14.70
C SER A 152 -1.07 4.74 -13.18
N VAL A 153 -2.28 4.86 -12.63
CA VAL A 153 -2.59 4.61 -11.22
C VAL A 153 -3.51 3.39 -11.14
N VAL A 154 -3.24 2.47 -10.22
CA VAL A 154 -4.10 1.29 -9.95
C VAL A 154 -4.61 1.33 -8.52
N LEU A 155 -5.93 1.47 -8.36
CA LEU A 155 -6.59 1.51 -7.06
C LEU A 155 -7.13 0.13 -6.72
N LEU A 156 -6.60 -0.48 -5.66
CA LEU A 156 -7.08 -1.73 -5.10
C LEU A 156 -7.97 -1.40 -3.90
N ASP A 157 -9.30 -1.50 -4.06
CA ASP A 157 -10.28 -1.01 -3.07
C ASP A 157 -9.83 0.33 -2.45
N GLY A 158 -9.45 1.31 -3.28
CA GLY A 158 -8.93 2.59 -2.80
C GLY A 158 -9.96 3.30 -1.91
N THR A 159 -9.56 3.71 -0.70
CA THR A 159 -10.49 4.34 0.25
C THR A 159 -10.61 5.85 -0.02
N ILE A 160 -11.03 6.22 -1.23
CA ILE A 160 -11.14 7.62 -1.69
C ILE A 160 -12.61 7.94 -1.93
N ALA A 161 -13.18 8.88 -1.20
CA ALA A 161 -14.55 9.32 -1.38
C ALA A 161 -14.74 10.73 -0.82
N SER A 162 -15.65 11.51 -1.42
CA SER A 162 -16.13 12.75 -0.80
C SER A 162 -16.85 12.46 0.53
N LYS A 163 -16.93 13.46 1.40
CA LYS A 163 -17.70 13.38 2.64
C LYS A 163 -19.14 12.94 2.37
N SER A 164 -19.55 11.91 3.11
CA SER A 164 -20.87 11.30 3.03
C SER A 164 -21.17 10.54 4.32
N PRO A 165 -22.46 10.30 4.67
CA PRO A 165 -22.83 9.47 5.81
C PRO A 165 -22.23 8.07 5.74
N GLU A 166 -22.14 7.48 4.55
CA GLU A 166 -21.51 6.17 4.33
C GLU A 166 -20.02 6.19 4.68
N ARG A 167 -19.32 7.29 4.33
CA ARG A 167 -17.90 7.42 4.66
C ARG A 167 -17.69 7.62 6.16
N ASP A 168 -18.46 8.51 6.78
CA ASP A 168 -18.38 8.74 8.22
C ASP A 168 -18.68 7.47 9.01
N HIS A 169 -19.67 6.67 8.57
CA HIS A 169 -19.97 5.37 9.15
C HIS A 169 -18.79 4.39 9.05
N MET A 170 -18.16 4.30 7.88
CA MET A 170 -16.99 3.44 7.65
C MET A 170 -15.81 3.85 8.54
N ASP A 171 -15.48 5.14 8.60
CA ASP A 171 -14.39 5.66 9.42
C ASP A 171 -14.60 5.34 10.91
N ILE A 172 -15.83 5.51 11.42
CA ILE A 172 -16.19 5.20 12.81
C ILE A 172 -16.04 3.70 13.09
N ILE A 173 -16.60 2.84 12.24
CA ILE A 173 -16.52 1.38 12.42
C ILE A 173 -15.06 0.92 12.42
N LEU A 174 -14.27 1.36 11.43
CA LEU A 174 -12.88 0.93 11.31
C LEU A 174 -12.04 1.38 12.50
N ALA A 175 -12.21 2.63 12.97
CA ALA A 175 -11.54 3.12 14.16
C ALA A 175 -11.90 2.31 15.42
N GLN A 176 -13.18 1.91 15.57
CA GLN A 176 -13.63 1.10 16.70
C GLN A 176 -13.10 -0.34 16.65
N LEU A 177 -13.02 -0.94 15.46
CA LEU A 177 -12.56 -2.32 15.27
C LEU A 177 -11.07 -2.53 15.56
N VAL A 178 -10.26 -1.47 15.65
CA VAL A 178 -8.84 -1.56 16.02
C VAL A 178 -8.66 -2.01 17.48
N TRP A 179 -9.40 -1.40 18.40
CA TRP A 179 -9.22 -1.57 19.84
C TRP A 179 -9.36 -3.01 20.38
N PRO A 180 -10.35 -3.82 19.95
CA PRO A 180 -10.51 -5.18 20.48
C PRO A 180 -9.49 -6.19 19.93
N LYS A 181 -8.69 -5.85 18.91
CA LYS A 181 -7.68 -6.76 18.36
C LYS A 181 -6.61 -7.07 19.42
N PRO A 182 -6.06 -8.28 19.52
CA PRO A 182 -4.83 -8.49 20.28
C PRO A 182 -3.65 -7.72 19.66
N ASP A 183 -2.79 -7.16 20.49
CA ASP A 183 -1.55 -6.45 20.09
C ASP A 183 -0.29 -7.00 20.76
N VAL A 184 -0.40 -8.02 21.62
CA VAL A 184 0.72 -8.66 22.30
C VAL A 184 0.58 -10.18 22.27
N TRP A 185 1.67 -10.87 21.96
CA TRP A 185 1.77 -12.33 21.96
C TRP A 185 3.03 -12.79 22.69
N ARG A 186 3.01 -14.02 23.22
CA ARG A 186 4.17 -14.59 23.94
C ARG A 186 5.34 -14.92 23.00
N SER A 187 5.08 -15.09 21.71
CA SER A 187 6.09 -15.32 20.67
C SER A 187 5.50 -15.06 19.29
N ARG A 188 6.35 -14.94 18.26
CA ARG A 188 5.88 -14.92 16.86
C ARG A 188 5.11 -16.19 16.48
N LYS A 189 5.51 -17.36 17.00
CA LYS A 189 4.79 -18.63 16.79
C LYS A 189 3.37 -18.58 17.36
N ASP A 190 3.19 -17.93 18.51
CA ASP A 190 1.88 -17.75 19.14
C ASP A 190 1.03 -16.75 18.35
N ALA A 191 1.64 -15.67 17.87
CA ALA A 191 0.99 -14.73 16.97
C ALA A 191 0.52 -15.41 15.67
N LEU A 192 1.36 -16.23 15.04
CA LEU A 192 0.98 -16.96 13.83
C LEU A 192 -0.21 -17.88 14.08
N ARG A 193 -0.18 -18.68 15.16
CA ARG A 193 -1.31 -19.56 15.51
C ARG A 193 -2.61 -18.77 15.70
N TRP A 194 -2.55 -17.63 16.37
CA TRP A 194 -3.74 -16.79 16.57
C TRP A 194 -4.26 -16.27 15.22
N HIS A 195 -3.42 -15.63 14.42
CA HIS A 195 -3.82 -15.05 13.13
C HIS A 195 -4.35 -16.10 12.15
N SER A 196 -3.79 -17.32 12.12
CA SER A 196 -4.28 -18.39 11.23
C SER A 196 -5.72 -18.82 11.49
N SER A 197 -6.26 -18.53 12.68
CA SER A 197 -7.64 -18.88 13.06
C SER A 197 -8.55 -17.67 13.26
N ALA A 198 -7.98 -16.47 13.40
CA ALA A 198 -8.73 -15.26 13.73
C ALA A 198 -9.65 -14.81 12.58
N PRO A 199 -10.86 -14.32 12.89
CA PRO A 199 -11.67 -13.58 11.91
C PRO A 199 -10.86 -12.44 11.26
N GLY A 200 -11.04 -12.24 9.96
CA GLY A 200 -10.28 -11.26 9.18
C GLY A 200 -8.93 -11.77 8.64
N PHE A 201 -8.30 -12.76 9.29
CA PHE A 201 -7.00 -13.32 8.90
C PHE A 201 -7.06 -14.77 8.43
N LYS A 202 -8.02 -15.57 8.91
CA LYS A 202 -8.13 -17.01 8.57
C LYS A 202 -8.23 -17.32 7.07
N SER A 203 -8.65 -16.35 6.27
CA SER A 203 -8.77 -16.48 4.81
C SER A 203 -7.52 -16.02 4.05
N TRP A 204 -6.49 -15.55 4.74
CA TRP A 204 -5.26 -15.09 4.10
C TRP A 204 -4.47 -16.26 3.53
N ASP A 205 -3.77 -15.98 2.44
CA ASP A 205 -2.72 -16.85 1.95
C ASP A 205 -1.66 -17.05 3.03
N LYS A 206 -1.17 -18.29 3.14
CA LYS A 206 -0.23 -18.68 4.18
C LYS A 206 1.06 -17.85 4.13
N ALA A 207 1.60 -17.60 2.94
CA ALA A 207 2.84 -16.82 2.79
C ALA A 207 2.62 -15.35 3.18
N ALA A 208 1.47 -14.77 2.81
CA ALA A 208 1.12 -13.41 3.23
C ALA A 208 1.00 -13.30 4.76
N LEU A 209 0.42 -14.31 5.41
CA LEU A 209 0.29 -14.35 6.86
C LEU A 209 1.63 -14.53 7.59
N GLU A 210 2.51 -15.38 7.06
CA GLU A 210 3.86 -15.58 7.60
C GLU A 210 4.67 -14.28 7.53
N LEU A 211 4.61 -13.57 6.40
CA LEU A 211 5.24 -12.26 6.24
C LEU A 211 4.67 -11.21 7.20
N PHE A 212 3.34 -11.22 7.39
CA PHE A 212 2.71 -10.34 8.38
C PHE A 212 3.27 -10.55 9.78
N VAL A 213 3.40 -11.81 10.21
CA VAL A 213 3.92 -12.15 11.54
C VAL A 213 5.42 -11.88 11.65
N GLU A 214 6.18 -12.04 10.58
CA GLU A 214 7.63 -11.82 10.57
C GLU A 214 7.98 -10.34 10.66
N TYR A 215 7.36 -9.50 9.83
CA TYR A 215 7.73 -8.09 9.67
C TYR A 215 6.77 -7.11 10.36
N GLY A 216 5.53 -7.50 10.61
CA GLY A 216 4.50 -6.66 11.25
C GLY A 216 4.58 -6.62 12.78
N LEU A 217 5.43 -7.44 13.41
CA LEU A 217 5.64 -7.44 14.87
C LEU A 217 7.07 -7.08 15.26
N LYS A 218 7.23 -6.45 16.42
CA LYS A 218 8.51 -6.14 17.07
C LYS A 218 8.62 -6.82 18.42
N ALA A 219 9.84 -6.85 19.00
CA ALA A 219 10.01 -7.29 20.37
C ALA A 219 9.19 -6.39 21.32
N HIS A 220 8.53 -7.00 22.31
CA HIS A 220 7.76 -6.21 23.28
C HIS A 220 8.70 -5.27 24.08
N PRO A 221 8.33 -4.01 24.36
CA PRO A 221 9.21 -3.06 25.07
C PRO A 221 9.71 -3.57 26.43
N ALA A 222 8.90 -4.39 27.12
CA ALA A 222 9.30 -5.04 28.37
C ALA A 222 10.38 -6.14 28.23
N SER A 223 10.87 -6.42 27.02
CA SER A 223 12.04 -7.27 26.79
C SER A 223 13.34 -6.63 27.27
N LYS A 224 13.38 -5.30 27.44
CA LYS A 224 14.55 -4.55 27.90
C LYS A 224 14.83 -4.71 29.41
N TYR A 225 13.83 -5.10 30.19
CA TYR A 225 13.99 -5.26 31.65
C TYR A 225 14.73 -6.56 31.98
N PRO A 226 15.57 -6.60 33.02
CA PRO A 226 16.27 -7.82 33.44
C PRO A 226 15.34 -8.81 34.17
N PRO A 227 15.74 -10.09 34.32
CA PRO A 227 14.98 -11.07 35.11
C PRO A 227 14.78 -10.60 36.57
N PRO A 228 13.63 -10.90 37.20
CA PRO A 228 12.50 -11.70 36.71
C PRO A 228 11.45 -10.90 35.92
N PHE A 229 11.68 -9.60 35.64
CA PHE A 229 10.70 -8.70 35.02
C PHE A 229 10.73 -8.70 33.48
N THR A 230 11.67 -9.43 32.87
CA THR A 230 11.79 -9.55 31.41
C THR A 230 10.56 -10.24 30.81
N PHE A 231 9.95 -9.63 29.79
CA PHE A 231 8.95 -10.28 28.96
C PHE A 231 9.47 -10.49 27.53
N LYS A 232 9.69 -11.75 27.14
CA LYS A 232 10.23 -12.15 25.82
C LYS A 232 9.15 -12.29 24.73
N GLY A 233 8.06 -11.52 24.84
CA GLY A 233 6.98 -11.52 23.86
C GLY A 233 7.22 -10.57 22.68
N VAL A 234 6.22 -10.47 21.83
CA VAL A 234 6.17 -9.56 20.68
C VAL A 234 4.91 -8.71 20.72
N THR A 235 4.98 -7.55 20.07
CA THR A 235 3.86 -6.61 19.93
C THR A 235 3.78 -6.09 18.49
N LEU A 236 2.66 -5.51 18.09
CA LEU A 236 2.53 -4.89 16.77
C LEU A 236 3.58 -3.79 16.56
N ALA A 237 4.16 -3.72 15.35
CA ALA A 237 5.07 -2.65 14.97
C ALA A 237 4.31 -1.34 14.72
N CYS A 238 3.19 -1.41 13.98
CA CYS A 238 2.17 -0.37 13.94
C CYS A 238 1.25 -0.57 15.15
N ASN A 239 1.36 0.27 16.18
CA ASN A 239 0.48 0.11 17.34
C ASN A 239 -0.97 0.48 16.99
N LYS A 240 -1.91 0.08 17.85
CA LYS A 240 -3.33 0.37 17.67
C LYS A 240 -3.68 1.85 17.60
N SER A 241 -3.03 2.72 18.38
CA SER A 241 -3.31 4.16 18.31
C SER A 241 -2.90 4.75 16.97
N TYR A 242 -1.79 4.28 16.37
CA TYR A 242 -1.36 4.72 15.03
C TYR A 242 -2.32 4.22 13.94
N GLU A 243 -2.73 2.95 14.01
CA GLU A 243 -3.73 2.38 13.09
C GLU A 243 -5.06 3.14 13.19
N ALA A 244 -5.55 3.38 14.41
CA ALA A 244 -6.80 4.11 14.65
C ALA A 244 -6.71 5.59 14.23
N ALA A 245 -5.56 6.25 14.41
CA ALA A 245 -5.32 7.63 13.97
C ALA A 245 -5.45 7.77 12.45
N CYS A 246 -5.11 6.74 11.66
CA CYS A 246 -5.34 6.75 10.22
C CYS A 246 -6.83 6.74 9.84
N TYR A 247 -7.69 6.05 10.61
CA TYR A 247 -9.14 6.06 10.36
C TYR A 247 -9.84 7.33 10.85
N ARG A 248 -9.25 8.01 11.83
CA ARG A 248 -9.75 9.31 12.30
C ARG A 248 -9.33 10.48 11.39
N ALA A 249 -8.29 10.30 10.59
CA ALA A 249 -7.74 11.33 9.71
C ALA A 249 -8.74 11.88 8.69
N LYS A 250 -8.98 13.19 8.70
CA LYS A 250 -9.89 13.86 7.75
C LYS A 250 -9.18 14.72 6.69
N THR A 251 -7.97 15.17 6.96
CA THR A 251 -7.28 16.27 6.25
C THR A 251 -6.83 16.02 4.81
N HIS A 252 -6.96 14.80 4.30
CA HIS A 252 -6.45 14.44 2.98
C HIS A 252 -7.52 13.80 2.09
N GLN A 253 -8.71 13.54 2.64
CA GLN A 253 -9.74 12.74 1.98
C GLN A 253 -10.43 13.52 0.86
N GLU A 254 -10.76 14.79 1.11
CA GLU A 254 -11.34 15.66 0.08
C GLU A 254 -10.31 15.98 -0.99
N GLU A 255 -9.06 16.23 -0.63
CA GLU A 255 -7.98 16.48 -1.58
C GLU A 255 -7.70 15.24 -2.45
N ALA A 256 -7.70 14.04 -1.86
CA ALA A 256 -7.56 12.80 -2.61
C ALA A 256 -8.75 12.58 -3.55
N TRP A 257 -9.96 12.93 -3.11
CA TRP A 257 -11.15 12.86 -3.94
C TRP A 257 -11.08 13.84 -5.12
N GLU A 258 -10.76 15.11 -4.87
CA GLU A 258 -10.58 16.12 -5.91
C GLU A 258 -9.48 15.74 -6.90
N GLN A 259 -8.35 15.22 -6.40
CA GLN A 259 -7.28 14.75 -7.25
C GLN A 259 -7.69 13.53 -8.07
N LEU A 260 -8.47 12.60 -7.52
CA LEU A 260 -9.05 11.49 -8.30
C LEU A 260 -9.96 12.02 -9.42
N GLN A 261 -10.77 13.05 -9.14
CA GLN A 261 -11.60 13.68 -10.18
C GLN A 261 -10.75 14.35 -11.26
N HIS A 262 -9.66 14.99 -10.88
CA HIS A 262 -8.69 15.56 -11.82
C HIS A 262 -8.07 14.47 -12.71
N LEU A 263 -7.64 13.36 -12.11
CA LEU A 263 -7.06 12.22 -12.85
C LEU A 263 -8.06 11.64 -13.85
N HIS A 264 -9.31 11.42 -13.45
CA HIS A 264 -10.36 10.92 -14.35
C HIS A 264 -10.60 11.82 -15.58
N ALA A 265 -10.43 13.13 -15.42
CA ALA A 265 -10.70 14.10 -16.48
C ALA A 265 -9.48 14.41 -17.35
N TYR A 266 -8.28 14.46 -16.76
CA TYR A 266 -7.09 15.05 -17.39
C TYR A 266 -5.77 14.31 -17.11
N GLY A 267 -5.75 13.37 -16.16
CA GLY A 267 -4.51 12.72 -15.74
C GLY A 267 -4.22 11.40 -16.45
N PRO A 268 -3.17 10.69 -16.01
CA PRO A 268 -2.93 9.31 -16.43
C PRO A 268 -4.11 8.39 -16.11
N PRO A 269 -4.30 7.30 -16.88
CA PRO A 269 -5.40 6.37 -16.67
C PRO A 269 -5.42 5.80 -15.24
N VAL A 270 -6.61 5.81 -14.64
CA VAL A 270 -6.88 5.19 -13.34
C VAL A 270 -7.56 3.85 -13.55
N HIS A 271 -6.92 2.76 -13.16
CA HIS A 271 -7.48 1.41 -13.17
C HIS A 271 -7.99 1.07 -11.77
N VAL A 272 -9.15 0.43 -11.67
CA VAL A 272 -9.77 0.07 -10.38
C VAL A 272 -9.94 -1.43 -10.28
N ILE A 273 -9.47 -2.01 -9.17
CA ILE A 273 -9.61 -3.42 -8.82
C ILE A 273 -10.36 -3.49 -7.50
N LEU A 274 -11.54 -4.11 -7.50
CA LEU A 274 -12.42 -4.17 -6.34
C LEU A 274 -12.55 -5.58 -5.78
N SER A 275 -12.73 -5.69 -4.47
CA SER A 275 -13.25 -6.93 -3.89
C SER A 275 -14.74 -7.08 -4.14
N GLU A 276 -15.21 -8.32 -4.31
CA GLU A 276 -16.62 -8.60 -4.61
C GLU A 276 -17.54 -8.42 -3.39
N LYS A 277 -17.08 -8.81 -2.20
CA LYS A 277 -17.91 -8.73 -0.99
C LYS A 277 -18.14 -7.28 -0.58
N ASP A 278 -19.38 -6.96 -0.23
CA ASP A 278 -19.73 -5.69 0.39
C ASP A 278 -19.52 -5.78 1.90
N GLU A 279 -18.45 -5.17 2.39
CA GLU A 279 -18.15 -5.09 3.82
C GLU A 279 -18.60 -3.73 4.37
N PHE A 280 -19.24 -3.76 5.54
CA PHE A 280 -19.69 -2.56 6.27
C PHE A 280 -20.55 -1.60 5.42
N SER A 281 -21.34 -2.14 4.48
CA SER A 281 -22.18 -1.36 3.55
C SER A 281 -21.39 -0.36 2.68
N GLY A 282 -20.14 -0.72 2.33
CA GLY A 282 -19.21 0.11 1.56
C GLY A 282 -19.44 0.16 0.05
N ALA A 283 -20.42 -0.56 -0.51
CA ALA A 283 -20.65 -0.65 -1.95
C ALA A 283 -20.76 0.73 -2.63
N LYS A 284 -21.45 1.69 -2.00
CA LYS A 284 -21.54 3.06 -2.53
C LYS A 284 -20.18 3.75 -2.64
N LEU A 285 -19.31 3.55 -1.65
CA LEU A 285 -17.94 4.10 -1.66
C LEU A 285 -17.12 3.47 -2.79
N LYS A 286 -17.21 2.15 -2.98
CA LYS A 286 -16.56 1.45 -4.10
C LYS A 286 -17.04 1.97 -5.47
N GLN A 287 -18.35 2.19 -5.63
CA GLN A 287 -18.92 2.71 -6.87
C GLN A 287 -18.49 4.16 -7.15
N ALA A 288 -18.26 4.97 -6.12
CA ALA A 288 -17.80 6.35 -6.27
C ALA A 288 -16.43 6.45 -6.96
N LEU A 289 -15.57 5.43 -6.84
CA LEU A 289 -14.27 5.36 -7.51
C LEU A 289 -14.37 5.25 -9.04
N LEU A 290 -15.51 4.79 -9.57
CA LEU A 290 -15.59 4.36 -10.98
C LEU A 290 -15.91 5.50 -11.94
N LYS A 291 -16.55 6.57 -11.46
CA LYS A 291 -17.10 7.64 -12.29
C LYS A 291 -16.43 8.98 -11.95
N GLY A 292 -16.01 9.69 -12.98
CA GLY A 292 -15.64 11.09 -12.83
C GLY A 292 -16.89 11.96 -12.62
N LYS A 293 -16.86 12.84 -11.63
CA LYS A 293 -17.91 13.80 -11.29
C LYS A 293 -18.19 14.76 -12.46
N TYR A 294 -17.13 15.17 -13.16
CA TYR A 294 -17.22 16.14 -14.25
C TYR A 294 -17.07 15.47 -15.63
N ARG A 295 -16.12 14.54 -15.76
CA ARG A 295 -15.80 13.84 -17.00
C ARG A 295 -15.03 12.57 -16.71
N GLY A 296 -15.17 11.58 -17.58
CA GLY A 296 -14.35 10.37 -17.57
C GLY A 296 -14.71 9.42 -16.43
N GLY A 297 -13.72 8.70 -15.95
CA GLY A 297 -13.86 7.66 -14.92
C GLY A 297 -12.73 6.64 -15.01
N ALA A 298 -12.91 5.50 -14.36
CA ALA A 298 -11.94 4.43 -14.37
C ALA A 298 -11.68 3.93 -15.81
N ALA A 299 -10.40 3.85 -16.18
CA ALA A 299 -9.94 3.35 -17.48
C ALA A 299 -10.18 1.83 -17.66
N SER A 300 -10.23 1.10 -16.54
CA SER A 300 -10.71 -0.28 -16.48
C SER A 300 -11.22 -0.59 -15.07
N VAL A 301 -12.20 -1.49 -14.97
CA VAL A 301 -12.71 -1.98 -13.69
C VAL A 301 -12.61 -3.50 -13.67
N GLN A 302 -12.09 -4.05 -12.58
CA GLN A 302 -11.97 -5.49 -12.35
C GLN A 302 -12.50 -5.84 -10.97
N TYR A 303 -13.03 -7.05 -10.83
CA TYR A 303 -13.46 -7.60 -9.54
C TYR A 303 -12.67 -8.86 -9.22
N VAL A 304 -12.22 -8.99 -7.97
CA VAL A 304 -11.60 -10.22 -7.48
C VAL A 304 -12.68 -11.03 -6.77
N GLU A 305 -13.16 -12.07 -7.46
CA GLU A 305 -14.28 -12.90 -7.02
C GLU A 305 -14.02 -13.57 -5.66
N ASN A 306 -15.09 -13.70 -4.87
CA ASN A 306 -15.15 -14.37 -3.58
C ASN A 306 -14.21 -13.80 -2.49
N THR A 307 -13.72 -12.57 -2.68
CA THR A 307 -12.83 -11.90 -1.73
C THR A 307 -13.48 -10.74 -1.00
N SER A 308 -12.85 -10.37 0.12
CA SER A 308 -13.17 -9.18 0.89
C SER A 308 -12.09 -8.12 0.69
N HIS A 309 -12.14 -7.00 1.41
CA HIS A 309 -11.21 -5.88 1.28
C HIS A 309 -9.73 -6.28 1.33
N MET A 310 -9.41 -7.37 2.04
CA MET A 310 -8.05 -7.92 2.13
C MET A 310 -7.69 -8.86 0.96
N PHE A 311 -8.32 -8.69 -0.21
CA PHE A 311 -8.08 -9.55 -1.38
C PHE A 311 -6.63 -9.68 -1.83
N PRO A 312 -5.73 -8.66 -1.68
CA PRO A 312 -4.32 -8.85 -1.99
C PRO A 312 -3.67 -9.92 -1.13
N GLN A 313 -4.05 -10.02 0.14
CA GLN A 313 -3.55 -11.03 1.09
C GLN A 313 -4.36 -12.34 1.06
N GLN A 314 -5.65 -12.30 0.72
CA GLN A 314 -6.50 -13.50 0.63
C GLN A 314 -6.26 -14.32 -0.64
N ARG A 315 -6.05 -13.65 -1.78
CA ARG A 315 -5.93 -14.28 -3.09
C ARG A 315 -4.81 -13.62 -3.92
N PRO A 316 -3.53 -13.74 -3.50
CA PRO A 316 -2.42 -13.07 -4.18
C PRO A 316 -2.35 -13.36 -5.68
N GLU A 317 -2.69 -14.57 -6.11
CA GLU A 317 -2.67 -14.97 -7.51
C GLU A 317 -3.75 -14.29 -8.36
N ALA A 318 -4.97 -14.17 -7.84
CA ALA A 318 -6.04 -13.45 -8.52
C ALA A 318 -5.74 -11.95 -8.59
N THR A 319 -5.18 -11.40 -7.50
CA THR A 319 -4.71 -10.02 -7.42
C THR A 319 -3.60 -9.74 -8.42
N ALA A 320 -2.59 -10.62 -8.52
CA ALA A 320 -1.51 -10.50 -9.48
C ALA A 320 -2.02 -10.54 -10.93
N ARG A 321 -2.98 -11.42 -11.24
CA ARG A 321 -3.63 -11.43 -12.57
C ARG A 321 -4.37 -10.14 -12.87
N ALA A 322 -5.10 -9.59 -11.90
CA ALA A 322 -5.84 -8.35 -12.09
C ALA A 322 -4.89 -7.14 -12.28
N LEU A 323 -3.83 -7.05 -11.47
CA LEU A 323 -2.78 -6.04 -11.64
C LEU A 323 -2.08 -6.18 -12.99
N TRP A 324 -1.75 -7.40 -13.40
CA TRP A 324 -1.14 -7.67 -14.70
C TRP A 324 -2.02 -7.16 -15.85
N LYS A 325 -3.32 -7.44 -15.82
CA LYS A 325 -4.29 -6.90 -16.81
C LYS A 325 -4.31 -5.37 -16.83
N ALA A 326 -4.26 -4.72 -15.67
CA ALA A 326 -4.21 -3.26 -15.59
C ALA A 326 -2.91 -2.71 -16.22
N ILE A 327 -1.76 -3.32 -15.93
CA ILE A 327 -0.46 -2.96 -16.51
C ILE A 327 -0.48 -3.10 -18.04
N GLN A 328 -1.03 -4.19 -18.57
CA GLN A 328 -1.15 -4.39 -20.02
C GLN A 328 -2.07 -3.34 -20.66
N ALA A 329 -3.21 -3.05 -20.04
CA ALA A 329 -4.13 -2.02 -20.52
C ALA A 329 -3.51 -0.62 -20.51
N SER A 330 -2.57 -0.33 -19.60
CA SER A 330 -1.78 0.91 -19.65
C SER A 330 -0.84 0.94 -20.85
N SER A 331 -0.15 -0.18 -21.13
CA SER A 331 0.78 -0.28 -22.26
C SER A 331 0.12 -0.12 -23.62
N GLU A 332 -1.10 -0.63 -23.80
CA GLU A 332 -1.84 -0.51 -25.06
C GLU A 332 -2.33 0.93 -25.33
N ARG A 333 -2.46 1.74 -24.28
CA ARG A 333 -2.95 3.13 -24.37
C ARG A 333 -1.84 4.14 -24.63
N THR A 334 -0.59 3.83 -24.30
CA THR A 334 0.54 4.67 -24.66
C THR A 334 0.73 4.58 -26.18
N PRO A 335 0.52 5.65 -26.98
CA PRO A 335 0.76 5.58 -28.41
C PRO A 335 2.20 5.15 -28.65
N ALA A 336 2.43 4.19 -29.55
CA ALA A 336 3.78 3.90 -30.02
C ALA A 336 4.39 5.24 -30.45
N ALA A 337 5.47 5.66 -29.77
CA ALA A 337 6.21 6.84 -30.18
C ALA A 337 6.49 6.69 -31.68
N LYS A 338 5.96 7.60 -32.49
CA LYS A 338 6.33 7.66 -33.91
C LYS A 338 7.84 7.90 -33.93
N LEU A 339 8.58 6.85 -34.26
CA LEU A 339 10.01 6.90 -34.55
C LEU A 339 10.28 7.84 -35.71
#